data_AF-A0A926QY39-F1
#
_entry.id   AF-A0A926QY39-F1
#
_cell.length_a   1.000
_cell.length_b   1.000
_cell.length_c   1.000
_cell.angle_alpha   90.00
_cell.angle_beta   90.00
_cell.angle_gamma   90.00
#
_symmetry.space_group_name_H-M   'P 1'
#
loop_
_entity.id
_entity.type
_entity.pdbx_description
1 polymer ?
#
loop_
_entity_poly.entity_id
_entity_poly.type
_entity_poly.pdbx_seq_one_letter_code
_entity_poly.pdbx_strand_id
1 'polypeptide(L)' 'MTAPTNAAAAGGTSGRPARLDRPRRFDDDAMNDAYWARIDRIVDQAPPLSDEQRAVIRTAFHQPAARTREAA' A
#
# COMPACT_ATOMS: atom_id res chain seq x y z
N MET A 1 -13.05 28.05 2.18
CA MET A 1 -13.11 26.57 2.11
C MET A 1 -11.75 26.05 2.53
N THR A 2 -11.65 25.53 3.76
CA THR A 2 -10.39 25.10 4.36
C THR A 2 -10.11 23.66 3.94
N ALA A 3 -9.06 23.43 3.16
CA ALA A 3 -8.63 22.07 2.81
C ALA A 3 -8.12 21.35 4.07
N PRO A 4 -8.43 20.06 4.30
CA PRO A 4 -7.71 19.31 5.31
C PRO A 4 -6.28 19.11 4.82
N THR A 5 -5.35 19.83 5.46
CA THR A 5 -3.93 19.56 5.41
C THR A 5 -3.70 18.09 5.77
N ASN A 6 -3.28 17.29 4.78
CA ASN A 6 -2.58 16.05 5.07
C ASN A 6 -1.26 16.48 5.72
N ALA A 7 -1.22 16.44 7.05
CA ALA A 7 0.00 16.65 7.79
C ALA A 7 1.04 15.63 7.27
N ALA A 8 2.01 16.14 6.51
CA ALA A 8 3.22 15.40 6.22
C ALA A 8 3.87 15.09 7.57
N ALA A 9 3.90 13.82 7.95
CA ALA A 9 4.82 13.35 8.97
C ALA A 9 6.24 13.43 8.36
N ALA A 10 6.79 14.64 8.38
CA ALA A 10 8.21 14.87 8.19
C ALA A 10 8.95 14.18 9.34
N GLY A 11 9.54 13.03 9.06
CA GLY A 11 10.34 12.29 10.02
C GLY A 11 10.74 10.95 9.42
N GLY A 12 12.02 10.82 9.04
CA GLY A 12 12.60 9.51 8.82
C GLY A 12 12.47 8.71 10.11
N THR A 13 11.56 7.76 10.15
CA THR A 13 11.41 6.91 11.32
C THR A 13 12.17 5.61 11.06
N SER A 14 13.26 5.43 11.80
CA SER A 14 13.88 4.14 12.11
C SER A 14 12.94 3.24 12.94
N GLY A 15 11.64 3.24 12.62
CA GLY A 15 10.57 2.71 13.46
C GLY A 15 9.25 2.45 12.74
N ARG A 16 9.17 2.61 11.40
CA ARG A 16 8.04 2.01 10.66
C ARG A 16 8.33 0.52 10.65
N PRO A 17 7.54 -0.32 11.34
CA PRO A 17 7.80 -1.75 11.36
C PRO A 17 7.90 -2.23 9.92
N ALA A 18 8.93 -3.01 9.60
CA ALA A 18 8.94 -3.80 8.38
C ALA A 18 7.56 -4.46 8.33
N ARG A 19 6.76 -4.13 7.32
CA ARG A 19 5.41 -4.68 7.21
C ARG A 19 5.60 -6.19 7.08
N LEU A 20 5.40 -6.92 8.17
CA LEU A 20 5.74 -8.35 8.29
C LEU A 20 5.10 -9.19 7.19
N ASP A 21 4.02 -8.68 6.57
CA ASP A 21 3.22 -9.39 5.58
C ASP A 21 3.49 -8.96 4.13
N ARG A 22 4.63 -8.30 3.81
CA ARG A 22 4.93 -7.98 2.40
C ARG A 22 5.24 -9.27 1.62
N PRO A 23 4.59 -9.52 0.47
CA PRO A 23 4.88 -10.69 -0.35
C PRO A 23 6.35 -10.73 -0.78
N ARG A 24 6.95 -11.92 -0.67
CA ARG A 24 8.30 -12.19 -1.21
C ARG A 24 8.22 -12.17 -2.74
N ARG A 25 9.06 -11.34 -3.37
CA ARG A 25 9.16 -11.19 -4.83
C ARG A 25 10.42 -11.86 -5.39
N PHE A 26 11.48 -11.89 -4.60
CA PHE A 26 12.78 -12.44 -4.96
C PHE A 26 13.25 -13.46 -3.92
N ASP A 27 14.16 -14.36 -4.30
CA ASP A 27 14.78 -15.29 -3.35
C ASP A 27 15.87 -14.62 -2.50
N ASP A 28 16.37 -13.46 -2.91
CA ASP A 28 17.34 -12.68 -2.15
C ASP A 28 16.63 -11.66 -1.25
N ASP A 29 16.97 -11.65 0.05
CA ASP A 29 16.36 -10.76 1.03
C ASP A 29 16.71 -9.28 0.78
N ALA A 30 17.96 -8.98 0.42
CA ALA A 30 18.40 -7.62 0.15
C ALA A 30 17.71 -7.03 -1.10
N MET A 31 17.45 -7.87 -2.11
CA MET A 31 16.68 -7.45 -3.29
C MET A 31 15.21 -7.14 -2.95
N ASN A 32 14.58 -7.93 -2.08
CA ASN A 32 13.23 -7.63 -1.61
C ASN A 32 13.19 -6.30 -0.85
N ASP A 33 14.12 -6.09 0.08
CA ASP A 33 14.19 -4.87 0.87
C ASP A 33 14.40 -3.64 -0.02
N ALA A 34 15.32 -3.72 -0.98
CA ALA A 34 15.57 -2.64 -1.93
C ALA A 34 14.34 -2.33 -2.82
N TYR A 35 13.65 -3.37 -3.31
CA TYR A 35 12.42 -3.22 -4.08
C TYR A 35 11.34 -2.51 -3.27
N TRP A 36 11.10 -2.98 -2.05
CA TRP A 36 10.05 -2.48 -1.18
C TRP A 36 10.36 -1.06 -0.67
N ALA A 37 11.62 -0.74 -0.40
CA ALA A 37 12.06 0.62 -0.09
C ALA A 37 11.88 1.58 -1.28
N ARG A 38 11.98 1.09 -2.53
CA ARG A 38 11.66 1.90 -3.72
C ARG A 38 10.16 2.15 -3.82
N ILE A 39 9.34 1.13 -3.59
CA ILE A 39 7.87 1.28 -3.62
C ILE A 39 7.42 2.31 -2.58
N ASP A 40 7.94 2.24 -1.35
CA ASP A 40 7.58 3.20 -0.30
C ASP A 40 7.92 4.64 -0.70
N ARG A 41 9.12 4.87 -1.27
CA ARG A 41 9.51 6.19 -1.78
C ARG A 41 8.56 6.72 -2.86
N ILE A 42 8.11 5.87 -3.78
CA ILE A 42 7.18 6.28 -4.84
C ILE A 42 5.81 6.63 -4.24
N VAL A 43 5.32 5.81 -3.30
CA VAL A 43 4.03 6.03 -2.65
C VAL A 43 4.03 7.30 -1.81
N ASP A 44 5.12 7.57 -1.07
CA ASP A 44 5.25 8.75 -0.23
C ASP A 44 5.31 10.05 -1.05
N GLN A 45 5.74 9.98 -2.32
CA GLN A 45 5.76 11.12 -3.25
C GLN A 45 4.45 11.31 -4.02
N ALA A 46 3.54 10.34 -3.99
CA ALA A 46 2.30 10.42 -4.76
C ALA A 46 1.31 11.39 -4.12
N PRO A 47 0.57 12.19 -4.92
CA PRO A 47 -0.53 12.99 -4.40
C PRO A 47 -1.62 12.07 -3.81
N PRO A 48 -2.32 12.51 -2.75
CA PRO A 48 -3.41 11.73 -2.18
C PRO A 48 -4.53 11.54 -3.21
N LEU A 49 -5.10 10.33 -3.25
CA LEU A 49 -6.25 10.05 -4.10
C LEU A 49 -7.49 10.81 -3.62
N SER A 50 -8.24 11.39 -4.55
CA SER A 50 -9.56 11.97 -4.28
C SER A 50 -10.57 10.89 -3.86
N ASP A 51 -11.65 11.29 -3.21
CA ASP A 51 -12.70 10.36 -2.79
C ASP A 51 -13.34 9.63 -3.97
N GLU A 52 -13.50 10.32 -5.11
CA GLU A 52 -13.99 9.73 -6.36
C GLU A 52 -13.01 8.68 -6.89
N GLN A 53 -11.71 8.98 -6.95
CA GLN A 53 -10.70 8.01 -7.38
C GLN A 53 -10.66 6.78 -6.47
N ARG A 54 -10.78 6.98 -5.16
CA ARG A 54 -10.88 5.89 -4.18
C ARG A 54 -12.13 5.04 -4.41
N ALA A 55 -13.27 5.66 -4.73
CA ALA A 55 -14.50 4.95 -5.04
C ALA A 55 -14.36 4.10 -6.31
N VAL A 56 -13.79 4.65 -7.39
CA VAL A 56 -13.54 3.94 -8.65
C VAL A 56 -12.60 2.76 -8.45
N ILE A 57 -11.50 2.94 -7.70
CA ILE A 57 -10.56 1.85 -7.40
C ILE A 57 -11.28 0.76 -6.59
N ARG A 58 -12.06 1.15 -5.58
CA ARG A 58 -12.80 0.20 -4.76
C ARG A 58 -13.78 -0.62 -5.59
N THR A 59 -14.53 -0.01 -6.51
CA THR A 59 -15.46 -0.73 -7.38
C THR A 59 -14.74 -1.65 -8.37
N ALA A 60 -13.63 -1.19 -8.96
CA ALA A 60 -12.88 -1.96 -9.95
C ALA A 60 -12.29 -3.27 -9.38
N PHE A 61 -11.87 -3.26 -8.11
CA PHE A 61 -11.27 -4.43 -7.44
C PHE A 61 -12.22 -5.11 -6.45
N HIS A 62 -13.51 -4.77 -6.46
CA HIS A 62 -14.49 -5.43 -5.61
C HIS A 62 -14.81 -6.84 -6.14
N GLN A 63 -13.92 -7.80 -5.89
CA GLN A 63 -14.27 -9.21 -5.98
C GLN A 63 -15.09 -9.58 -4.74
N PRO A 64 -16.35 -10.04 -4.86
CA PRO A 64 -16.99 -10.71 -3.73
C PRO A 64 -16.10 -11.90 -3.37
N ALA A 65 -15.67 -11.98 -2.10
CA ALA A 65 -14.82 -13.06 -1.64
C ALA A 65 -15.40 -14.39 -2.15
N ALA A 66 -14.68 -15.05 -3.06
CA ALA A 66 -15.09 -16.34 -3.58
C ALA A 66 -15.12 -17.27 -2.37
N ARG A 67 -16.32 -17.56 -1.88
CA ARG A 67 -16.54 -18.58 -0.85
C ARG A 67 -16.15 -19.89 -1.53
N THR A 68 -14.91 -20.31 -1.35
CA THR A 68 -14.49 -21.68 -1.67
C THR A 68 -15.32 -22.59 -0.79
N ARG A 69 -16.45 -23.05 -1.34
CA ARG A 69 -17.19 -24.18 -0.80
C ARG A 69 -16.28 -25.38 -1.00
N GLU A 70 -15.75 -25.91 0.11
CA GLU A 70 -15.21 -27.27 0.14
C GLU A 70 -16.25 -28.20 -0.51
N ALA A 71 -15.79 -28.92 -1.51
CA ALA A 71 -16.40 -30.10 -2.11
C ALA A 71 -15.22 -30.88 -2.71
N ALA A 72 -15.02 -32.17 -2.47
CA ALA A 72 -15.65 -33.18 -1.63
C ALA A 72 -14.64 -34.34 -1.52
#